data_AF-A0A2V7XUG8-F1
#
_entry.id   AF-A0A2V7XUG8-F1
#
_cell.length_a   1.000
_cell.length_b   1.000
_cell.length_c   1.000
_cell.angle_alpha   90.00
_cell.angle_beta   90.00
_cell.angle_gamma   90.00
#
_symmetry.space_group_name_H-M   'P 1'
#
loop_
_entity.id
_entity.type
_entity.pdbx_description
1 polymer ?
#
loop_
_entity_poly.entity_id
_entity_poly.type
_entity_poly.pdbx_seq_one_letter_code
_entity_poly.pdbx_strand_id
1 'polypeptide(L)'
;MRVLFILLQAVIVQPPSTSIVPTLQGLHEICGPGAFDACTLFVAYRLDVHCVTGGRGAAMNASVTFKPMLLLHNIRQLPHEWIHVDDVRTFAAQYVGELESRTFESDRQCEEEALRLTAGFGDRIRGFARRSNLMRHPSLRAERSTISATDGR
;
A
#
# COMPACT_ATOMS: atom_id res chain seq x y z
N MET A 1 -33.97 4.56 -19.17
CA MET A 1 -32.92 3.71 -18.56
C MET A 1 -32.00 4.59 -17.74
N ARG A 2 -32.05 4.50 -16.41
CA ARG A 2 -31.08 5.16 -15.52
C ARG A 2 -29.89 4.22 -15.38
N VAL A 3 -28.81 4.47 -16.11
CA VAL A 3 -27.52 3.83 -15.86
C VAL A 3 -27.01 4.43 -14.54
N LEU A 4 -27.21 3.70 -13.46
CA LEU A 4 -26.61 4.02 -12.17
C LEU A 4 -25.10 3.81 -12.35
N PHE A 5 -24.37 4.88 -12.68
CA PHE A 5 -22.91 4.88 -12.64
C PHE A 5 -22.52 4.78 -11.17
N ILE A 6 -22.39 3.54 -10.68
CA ILE A 6 -21.61 3.27 -9.49
C ILE A 6 -20.19 3.68 -9.90
N LEU A 7 -19.72 4.83 -9.39
CA LEU A 7 -18.31 5.18 -9.42
C LEU A 7 -17.60 4.10 -8.61
N LEU A 8 -17.17 3.04 -9.29
CA LEU A 8 -16.25 2.06 -8.73
C LEU A 8 -15.03 2.84 -8.28
N GLN A 9 -14.88 2.98 -6.96
CA GLN A 9 -13.69 3.58 -6.40
C GLN A 9 -12.53 2.67 -6.76
N ALA A 10 -11.58 3.19 -7.54
CA ALA A 10 -10.40 2.45 -7.95
C ALA A 10 -9.52 2.03 -6.74
N VAL A 11 -9.73 2.64 -5.57
CA VAL A 11 -9.12 2.23 -4.31
C VAL A 11 -10.17 2.08 -3.21
N ILE A 12 -10.32 0.86 -2.69
CA ILE A 12 -11.23 0.51 -1.61
C ILE A 12 -10.40 0.28 -0.34
N VAL A 13 -10.55 1.17 0.64
CA VAL A 13 -9.91 1.00 1.95
C VAL A 13 -10.96 0.48 2.92
N GLN A 14 -10.81 -0.76 3.38
CA GLN A 14 -11.71 -1.31 4.39
C GLN A 14 -11.54 -0.57 5.73
N PRO A 15 -12.59 -0.51 6.57
CA PRO A 15 -12.47 0.07 7.91
C PRO A 15 -11.29 -0.56 8.67
N PRO A 16 -10.45 0.25 9.33
CA PRO A 16 -9.31 -0.26 10.04
C PRO A 16 -9.74 -1.12 11.23
N SER A 17 -8.94 -2.14 11.54
CA SER A 17 -8.99 -2.80 12.84
C SER A 17 -7.96 -2.17 13.76
N THR A 18 -8.36 -1.79 14.96
CA THR A 18 -7.46 -1.18 15.95
C THR A 18 -7.25 -2.15 17.12
N SER A 19 -6.00 -2.33 17.53
CA SER A 19 -5.64 -3.11 18.71
C SER A 19 -4.70 -2.31 19.61
N ILE A 20 -4.92 -2.39 20.92
CA ILE A 20 -4.03 -1.82 21.92
C ILE A 20 -3.00 -2.87 22.32
N VAL A 21 -1.72 -2.53 22.18
CA VAL A 21 -0.59 -3.39 22.56
C VAL A 21 -0.06 -2.93 23.93
N PRO A 22 -0.15 -3.76 24.99
CA PRO A 22 0.12 -3.31 26.35
C PRO A 22 1.55 -2.84 26.63
N THR A 23 2.52 -3.27 25.83
CA THR A 23 3.94 -2.94 26.01
C THR A 23 4.58 -2.53 24.69
N LEU A 24 5.57 -1.62 24.76
CA LEU A 24 6.40 -1.27 23.60
C LEU A 24 7.17 -2.50 23.07
N GLN A 25 7.61 -3.39 23.96
CA GLN A 25 8.27 -4.63 23.57
C GLN A 25 7.38 -5.51 22.68
N GLY A 26 6.11 -5.72 23.07
CA GLY A 26 5.17 -6.48 22.25
C GLY A 26 4.88 -5.80 20.92
N LEU A 27 4.90 -4.46 20.89
CA LEU A 27 4.74 -3.72 19.64
C LEU A 27 5.93 -3.94 18.70
N HIS A 28 7.17 -3.90 19.21
CA HIS A 28 8.37 -4.18 18.41
C HIS A 28 8.43 -5.63 17.91
N GLU A 29 7.94 -6.59 18.69
CA GLU A 29 7.86 -7.99 18.26
C GLU A 29 6.94 -8.18 17.05
N ILE A 30 5.85 -7.41 16.98
CA ILE A 30 4.88 -7.51 15.87
C ILE A 30 5.30 -6.66 14.67
N CYS A 31 5.69 -5.41 14.91
CA CYS A 31 5.94 -4.41 13.87
C CYS A 31 7.39 -4.38 13.39
N GLY A 32 8.31 -5.08 14.08
CA GLY A 32 9.75 -5.04 13.84
C GLY A 32 10.47 -4.00 14.71
N PRO A 33 11.81 -3.92 14.59
CA PRO A 33 12.62 -3.00 15.38
C PRO A 33 12.41 -1.54 14.94
N GLY A 34 12.37 -0.62 15.90
CA GLY A 34 12.33 0.83 15.69
C GLY A 34 11.86 1.56 16.94
N ALA A 35 11.92 2.89 16.95
CA ALA A 35 11.42 3.73 18.04
C ALA A 35 10.01 4.24 17.71
N PHE A 36 9.00 3.38 17.80
CA PHE A 36 7.61 3.77 17.56
C PHE A 36 6.68 3.20 18.63
N ASP A 37 5.68 3.99 19.03
CA ASP A 37 4.61 3.63 19.97
C ASP A 37 3.30 3.28 19.26
N ALA A 38 3.33 3.21 17.93
CA ALA A 38 2.29 2.66 17.08
C ALA A 38 2.84 2.13 15.75
N CYS A 39 2.09 1.28 15.07
CA CYS A 39 2.36 0.92 13.68
C CYS A 39 1.08 0.57 12.91
N THR A 40 1.10 0.81 11.60
CA THR A 40 0.03 0.41 10.68
C THR A 40 0.51 -0.72 9.78
N LEU A 41 -0.16 -1.87 9.89
CA LEU A 41 0.00 -2.98 8.95
C LEU A 41 -1.09 -2.91 7.87
N PHE A 42 -0.74 -3.22 6.63
CA PHE A 42 -1.69 -3.31 5.54
C PHE A 42 -1.88 -4.77 5.15
N VAL A 43 -3.07 -5.30 5.44
CA VAL A 43 -3.42 -6.71 5.29
C VAL A 43 -4.60 -6.87 4.33
N ALA A 44 -4.94 -8.13 4.00
CA ALA A 44 -6.05 -8.47 3.10
C ALA A 44 -6.04 -7.64 1.81
N TYR A 45 -4.84 -7.39 1.28
CA TYR A 45 -4.66 -6.56 0.10
C TYR A 45 -4.88 -7.36 -1.18
N ARG A 46 -5.42 -6.70 -2.19
CA ARG A 46 -5.69 -7.26 -3.51
C ARG A 46 -5.55 -6.18 -4.57
N LEU A 47 -4.94 -6.54 -5.69
CA LEU A 47 -5.00 -5.78 -6.93
C LEU A 47 -5.85 -6.61 -7.89
N ASP A 48 -6.91 -5.99 -8.40
CA ASP A 48 -7.73 -6.55 -9.46
C ASP A 48 -7.43 -5.78 -10.75
N VAL A 49 -7.06 -6.50 -11.80
CA VAL A 49 -6.76 -5.92 -13.11
C VAL A 49 -7.57 -6.66 -14.16
N HIS A 50 -8.33 -5.91 -14.95
CA HIS A 50 -9.06 -6.42 -16.09
C HIS A 50 -8.53 -5.77 -17.37
N CYS A 51 -8.25 -6.58 -18.39
CA CYS A 51 -7.89 -6.08 -19.70
C CYS A 51 -9.16 -5.75 -20.49
N VAL A 52 -9.20 -4.54 -21.04
CA VAL A 52 -10.31 -4.05 -21.86
C VAL A 52 -9.76 -3.64 -23.22
N THR A 53 -10.36 -4.16 -24.29
CA THR A 53 -9.97 -3.84 -25.65
C THR A 53 -10.79 -2.65 -26.16
N GLY A 54 -10.11 -1.58 -26.55
CA GLY A 54 -10.75 -0.40 -27.15
C GLY A 54 -10.17 -0.08 -28.52
N GLY A 55 -10.70 0.96 -29.17
CA GLY A 55 -10.26 1.38 -30.51
C GLY A 55 -8.81 1.87 -30.62
N ARG A 56 -8.07 1.95 -29.50
CA ARG A 56 -6.65 2.33 -29.43
C ARG A 56 -5.72 1.20 -28.98
N GLY A 57 -6.24 -0.03 -28.88
CA GLY A 57 -5.52 -1.19 -28.35
C GLY A 57 -6.09 -1.70 -27.02
N ALA A 58 -5.38 -2.65 -26.42
CA ALA A 58 -5.73 -3.20 -25.12
C ALA A 58 -5.24 -2.27 -23.99
N ALA A 59 -6.06 -2.08 -22.96
CA ALA A 59 -5.75 -1.26 -21.79
C ALA A 59 -6.17 -1.98 -20.51
N MET A 60 -5.66 -1.51 -19.37
CA MET A 60 -6.04 -2.02 -18.05
C MET A 60 -7.14 -1.18 -17.43
N ASN A 61 -8.05 -1.84 -16.74
CA ASN A 61 -8.92 -1.26 -15.72
C ASN A 61 -8.52 -1.91 -14.39
N ALA A 62 -8.09 -1.11 -13.42
CA ALA A 62 -7.48 -1.62 -12.20
C ALA A 62 -8.20 -1.12 -10.95
N SER A 63 -8.25 -1.96 -9.93
CA SER A 63 -8.68 -1.54 -8.60
C SER A 63 -7.84 -2.19 -7.51
N VAL A 64 -7.69 -1.47 -6.41
CA VAL A 64 -6.94 -1.91 -5.24
C VAL A 64 -7.87 -1.99 -4.05
N THR A 65 -7.82 -3.09 -3.31
CA THR A 65 -8.44 -3.21 -1.99
C THR A 65 -7.39 -3.50 -0.94
N PHE A 66 -7.50 -2.91 0.25
CA PHE A 66 -6.71 -3.31 1.41
C PHE A 66 -7.42 -2.97 2.73
N LYS A 67 -6.97 -3.62 3.81
CA LYS A 67 -7.44 -3.36 5.18
C LYS A 67 -6.28 -2.90 6.07
N PRO A 68 -6.35 -1.71 6.68
CA PRO A 68 -5.39 -1.31 7.69
C PRO A 68 -5.63 -2.03 9.02
N MET A 69 -4.54 -2.38 9.70
CA MET A 69 -4.53 -2.86 11.06
C MET A 69 -3.63 -1.95 11.89
N LEU A 70 -4.22 -1.18 12.79
CA LEU A 70 -3.55 -0.18 13.61
C LEU A 70 -3.20 -0.81 14.96
N LEU A 71 -1.92 -0.88 15.27
CA LEU A 71 -1.40 -1.42 16.52
C LEU A 71 -0.86 -0.26 17.33
N LEU A 72 -1.46 0.00 18.50
CA LEU A 72 -1.16 1.20 19.29
C LEU A 72 -0.69 0.79 20.68
N HIS A 73 0.46 1.27 21.13
CA HIS A 73 0.79 1.24 22.56
C HIS A 73 0.00 2.31 23.33
N ASN A 74 -0.27 3.45 22.67
CA ASN A 74 -1.03 4.56 23.23
C ASN A 74 -2.06 5.09 22.20
N ILE A 75 -3.32 5.24 22.62
CA ILE A 75 -4.41 5.73 21.76
C ILE A 75 -4.14 7.13 21.17
N ARG A 76 -3.25 7.92 21.79
CA ARG A 76 -2.83 9.24 21.28
C ARG A 76 -2.19 9.17 19.88
N GLN A 77 -1.69 8.01 19.46
CA GLN A 77 -1.12 7.81 18.13
C GLN A 77 -2.16 7.51 17.05
N LEU A 78 -3.41 7.27 17.41
CA LEU A 78 -4.45 6.95 16.42
C LEU A 78 -4.54 7.99 15.28
N PRO A 79 -4.52 9.32 15.52
CA PRO A 79 -4.51 10.31 14.44
C PRO A 79 -3.28 10.20 13.54
N HIS A 80 -2.11 9.86 14.10
CA HIS A 80 -0.88 9.67 13.33
C HIS A 80 -0.97 8.43 12.44
N GLU A 81 -1.53 7.32 12.95
CA GLU A 81 -1.75 6.12 12.15
C GLU A 81 -2.75 6.33 11.00
N TRP A 82 -3.76 7.18 11.18
CA TRP A 82 -4.65 7.57 10.08
C TRP A 82 -3.92 8.29 8.93
N ILE A 83 -2.89 9.08 9.23
CA ILE A 83 -2.06 9.73 8.21
C ILE A 83 -1.36 8.67 7.35
N HIS A 84 -0.84 7.60 7.96
CA HIS A 84 -0.25 6.49 7.22
C HIS A 84 -1.27 5.78 6.31
N VAL A 85 -2.51 5.60 6.77
CA VAL A 85 -3.59 5.04 5.95
C VAL A 85 -3.89 5.92 4.73
N ASP A 86 -3.96 7.24 4.91
CA ASP A 86 -4.23 8.20 3.83
C ASP A 86 -3.08 8.28 2.82
N ASP A 87 -1.83 8.20 3.29
CA ASP A 87 -0.66 8.11 2.42
C ASP A 87 -0.74 6.88 1.52
N VAL A 88 -1.01 5.70 2.09
CA VAL A 88 -1.09 4.46 1.30
C VAL A 88 -2.29 4.44 0.37
N ARG A 89 -3.44 5.01 0.77
CA ARG A 89 -4.57 5.24 -0.14
C ARG A 89 -4.16 6.07 -1.34
N THR A 90 -3.43 7.17 -1.10
CA THR A 90 -2.95 8.07 -2.15
C THR A 90 -1.96 7.37 -3.08
N PHE A 91 -1.00 6.60 -2.55
CA PHE A 91 -0.04 5.86 -3.37
C PHE A 91 -0.71 4.75 -4.19
N ALA A 92 -1.71 4.06 -3.63
CA ALA A 92 -2.49 3.08 -4.36
C ALA A 92 -3.27 3.73 -5.52
N ALA A 93 -3.87 4.91 -5.30
CA ALA A 93 -4.61 5.62 -6.34
C ALA A 93 -3.69 6.08 -7.48
N GLN A 94 -2.51 6.60 -7.14
CA GLN A 94 -1.47 6.94 -8.12
C GLN A 94 -1.06 5.71 -8.94
N TYR A 95 -0.82 4.59 -8.27
CA TYR A 95 -0.43 3.35 -8.92
C TYR A 95 -1.52 2.81 -9.86
N VAL A 96 -2.79 2.85 -9.44
CA VAL A 96 -3.91 2.49 -10.33
C VAL A 96 -3.92 3.37 -11.58
N GLY A 97 -3.81 4.70 -11.42
CA GLY A 97 -3.73 5.60 -12.58
C GLY A 97 -2.55 5.31 -13.51
N GLU A 98 -1.39 4.93 -12.96
CA GLU A 98 -0.21 4.49 -13.73
C GLU A 98 -0.42 3.17 -14.49
N LEU A 99 -1.27 2.28 -13.98
CA LEU A 99 -1.62 1.03 -14.67
C LEU A 99 -2.61 1.30 -15.80
N GLU A 100 -3.64 2.10 -15.53
CA GLU A 100 -4.70 2.45 -16.48
C GLU A 100 -4.20 3.33 -17.63
N SER A 101 -3.10 4.07 -17.44
CA SER A 101 -2.48 4.84 -18.52
C SER A 101 -1.67 3.98 -19.51
N ARG A 102 -1.49 2.69 -19.25
CA ARG A 102 -0.71 1.80 -20.12
C ARG A 102 -1.58 1.27 -21.25
N THR A 103 -1.00 1.23 -22.44
CA THR A 103 -1.58 0.61 -23.63
C THR A 103 -0.71 -0.55 -24.07
N PHE A 104 -1.35 -1.61 -24.54
CA PHE A 104 -0.70 -2.84 -24.99
C PHE A 104 -1.06 -3.13 -26.44
N GLU A 105 -0.14 -3.79 -27.15
CA GLU A 105 -0.30 -4.14 -28.57
C GLU A 105 -1.34 -5.25 -28.76
N SER A 106 -1.59 -6.06 -27.72
CA SER A 106 -2.56 -7.16 -27.76
C SER A 106 -3.14 -7.43 -26.37
N ASP A 107 -4.33 -8.03 -26.35
CA ASP A 107 -4.98 -8.47 -25.11
C ASP A 107 -4.09 -9.46 -24.33
N ARG A 108 -3.44 -10.40 -25.03
CA ARG A 108 -2.50 -11.36 -24.42
C ARG A 108 -1.37 -10.66 -23.65
N GLN A 109 -0.76 -9.63 -24.24
CA GLN A 109 0.30 -8.88 -23.58
C GLN A 109 -0.23 -8.14 -22.34
N CYS A 110 -1.44 -7.59 -22.42
CA CYS A 110 -2.10 -6.98 -21.27
C CYS A 110 -2.34 -8.00 -20.16
N GLU A 111 -2.85 -9.19 -20.49
CA GLU A 111 -3.15 -10.26 -19.52
C GLU A 111 -1.89 -10.78 -18.82
N GLU A 112 -0.80 -10.98 -19.57
CA GLU A 112 0.49 -11.39 -19.01
C GLU A 112 1.03 -10.36 -18.01
N GLU A 113 0.95 -9.07 -18.35
CA GLU A 113 1.35 -8.00 -17.44
C GLU A 113 0.40 -7.89 -16.24
N ALA A 114 -0.91 -8.04 -16.43
CA ALA A 114 -1.91 -8.04 -15.36
C ALA A 114 -1.64 -9.13 -14.32
N LEU A 115 -1.36 -10.36 -14.77
CA LEU A 115 -1.00 -11.48 -13.90
C LEU A 115 0.28 -11.20 -13.12
N ARG A 116 1.31 -10.68 -13.79
CA ARG A 116 2.59 -10.34 -13.16
C ARG A 116 2.44 -9.26 -12.10
N LEU A 117 1.68 -8.20 -12.38
CA LEU A 117 1.42 -7.09 -11.46
C LEU A 117 0.62 -7.56 -10.24
N THR A 118 -0.42 -8.37 -10.46
CA THR A 118 -1.26 -8.93 -9.40
C THR A 118 -0.46 -9.83 -8.47
N ALA A 119 0.38 -10.73 -9.02
CA ALA A 119 1.26 -11.60 -8.23
C ALA A 119 2.28 -10.80 -7.40
N GLY A 120 2.79 -9.69 -7.94
CA GLY A 120 3.76 -8.81 -7.27
C GLY A 120 3.15 -7.77 -6.32
N PHE A 121 1.82 -7.71 -6.18
CA PHE A 121 1.18 -6.59 -5.49
C PHE A 121 1.52 -6.51 -4.00
N GLY A 122 1.81 -7.65 -3.35
CA GLY A 122 2.24 -7.67 -1.96
C GLY A 122 3.54 -6.90 -1.70
N ASP A 123 4.51 -6.97 -2.61
CA ASP A 123 5.72 -6.16 -2.51
C ASP A 123 5.45 -4.69 -2.74
N ARG A 124 4.52 -4.39 -3.66
CA ARG A 124 4.12 -3.02 -3.98
C ARG A 124 3.51 -2.33 -2.77
N ILE A 125 2.55 -2.95 -2.09
CA ILE A 125 1.89 -2.35 -0.91
C ILE A 125 2.85 -2.23 0.29
N ARG A 126 3.77 -3.19 0.49
CA ARG A 126 4.89 -3.05 1.44
C ARG A 126 5.79 -1.86 1.09
N GLY A 127 6.01 -1.64 -0.20
CA GLY A 127 6.71 -0.47 -0.73
C GLY A 127 6.01 0.84 -0.36
N PHE A 128 4.69 0.91 -0.48
CA PHE A 128 3.88 2.07 -0.10
C PHE A 128 3.98 2.37 1.39
N ALA A 129 3.82 1.35 2.25
CA ALA A 129 3.95 1.49 3.70
C ALA A 129 5.34 2.03 4.09
N ARG A 130 6.40 1.45 3.52
CA ARG A 130 7.78 1.93 3.74
C ARG A 130 7.96 3.37 3.29
N ARG A 131 7.41 3.74 2.13
CA ARG A 131 7.47 5.13 1.62
C ARG A 131 6.79 6.10 2.58
N SER A 132 5.60 5.76 3.09
CA SER A 132 4.90 6.58 4.09
C SER A 132 5.74 6.72 5.37
N ASN A 133 6.31 5.63 5.90
CA ASN A 133 7.20 5.70 7.06
C ASN A 133 8.40 6.64 6.83
N LEU A 134 9.06 6.57 5.67
CA LEU A 134 10.18 7.46 5.35
C LEU A 134 9.77 8.93 5.15
N MET A 135 8.49 9.21 4.88
CA MET A 135 7.96 10.57 4.75
C MET A 135 7.56 11.15 6.11
N ARG A 136 6.96 10.34 6.99
CA ARG A 136 6.44 10.78 8.29
C ARG A 136 7.45 10.66 9.42
N HIS A 137 8.45 9.80 9.27
CA HIS A 137 9.50 9.55 10.25
C HIS A 137 10.89 9.68 9.61
N PRO A 138 11.38 10.91 9.35
CA PRO A 138 12.67 11.12 8.67
C PRO A 138 13.88 10.53 9.40
N SER A 139 13.81 10.39 10.73
CA SER A 139 14.86 9.76 11.56
C SER A 139 15.16 8.31 11.13
N LEU A 140 14.16 7.57 10.64
CA LEU A 140 14.34 6.21 10.11
C LEU A 140 15.23 6.15 8.86
N ARG A 141 15.46 7.29 8.17
CA ARG A 141 16.43 7.37 7.07
C ARG A 141 17.87 7.34 7.57
N ALA A 142 18.14 8.01 8.69
CA ALA A 142 19.48 8.19 9.22
C ALA A 142 20.09 6.88 9.76
N GLU A 143 19.27 6.02 10.37
CA GLU A 143 19.70 4.74 10.94
C GLU A 143 20.12 3.70 9.89
N ARG A 144 19.62 3.80 8.64
CA ARG A 144 20.08 2.92 7.55
C ARG A 144 21.45 3.32 7.00
N SER A 145 21.84 4.59 7.12
CA SER A 145 23.13 5.08 6.64
C SER A 145 24.29 4.73 7.57
N THR A 146 24.04 4.50 8.86
CA THR A 146 25.07 4.17 9.84
C THR A 146 25.44 2.68 9.86
N ILE A 147 24.50 1.78 9.58
CA ILE A 147 24.76 0.33 9.52
C ILE A 147 25.63 -0.03 8.29
N SER A 148 25.45 0.68 7.16
CA SER A 148 26.26 0.43 5.96
C SER A 148 27.72 0.88 6.07
N ALA A 149 28.10 1.61 7.14
CA ALA A 149 29.46 2.11 7.36
C ALA A 149 30.30 1.21 8.29
N THR A 150 29.73 0.14 8.85
CA THR A 150 30.41 -0.72 9.85
C THR A 150 30.78 -2.12 9.36
N ASP A 151 30.37 -2.52 8.15
CA ASP A 151 30.64 -3.87 7.59
C ASP A 151 31.88 -3.92 6.66
N GLY A 152 32.85 -3.02 6.90
CA GLY A 152 34.04 -2.83 6.08
C GLY A 152 35.37 -2.97 6.83
N ARG A 153 35.47 -3.88 7.81
CA ARG A 153 36.75 -4.31 8.40
C ARG A 153 36.82 -5.80 8.61
#